data_AF-A0A699SPC6-F1
#
_entry.id   AF-A0A699SPC6-F1
#
_cell.length_a   1.000
_cell.length_b   1.000
_cell.length_c   1.000
_cell.angle_alpha   90.00
_cell.angle_beta   90.00
_cell.angle_gamma   90.00
#
_symmetry.space_group_name_H-M   'P 1'
#
loop_
_entity.id
_entity.type
_entity.pdbx_description
1 polymer ?
#
loop_
_entity_poly.entity_id
_entity_poly.type
_entity_poly.pdbx_seq_one_letter_code
_entity_poly.pdbx_strand_id
1 'polypeptide(L)'
;VVQPVAPITVEQKLARKNELKACGTLLMALPDKHQLKFNSHKDAKTLMEAIEKHFGGNTKTKKVQKTLLKQQFENFYGSSFEGLDQIHDRLQKLVSQLEIHGVSLFQEDVNLKFLCSLPFEWKTHTLIWRNKTDLEDKSLDDL
;
A
#
# COMPACT_ATOMS: atom_id res chain seq x y z
N VAL A 1 -58.09 -9.25 -9.30
CA VAL A 1 -57.37 -10.42 -8.73
C VAL A 1 -56.05 -9.89 -8.17
N VAL A 2 -55.88 -9.86 -6.85
CA VAL A 2 -54.64 -9.45 -6.19
C VAL A 2 -53.75 -10.68 -6.10
N GLN A 3 -52.61 -10.67 -6.80
CA GLN A 3 -51.64 -11.78 -6.70
C GLN A 3 -51.03 -11.81 -5.28
N PRO A 4 -50.89 -12.99 -4.64
CA PRO A 4 -50.24 -13.08 -3.34
C PRO A 4 -48.74 -12.88 -3.50
N VAL A 5 -48.17 -11.92 -2.77
CA VAL A 5 -46.72 -11.78 -2.63
C VAL A 5 -46.22 -12.90 -1.74
N ALA A 6 -45.27 -13.71 -2.23
CA ALA A 6 -44.70 -14.82 -1.48
C ALA A 6 -44.08 -14.34 -0.14
N PRO A 7 -44.24 -15.07 0.98
CA PRO A 7 -43.66 -14.69 2.26
C PRO A 7 -42.12 -14.62 2.20
N ILE A 8 -41.56 -13.50 2.65
CA ILE A 8 -40.11 -13.33 2.75
C ILE A 8 -39.58 -14.21 3.88
N THR A 9 -38.62 -15.10 3.58
CA THR A 9 -38.04 -16.03 4.54
C THR A 9 -37.18 -15.31 5.59
N VAL A 10 -36.96 -15.94 6.76
CA VAL A 10 -36.10 -15.40 7.82
C VAL A 10 -34.67 -15.13 7.31
N GLU A 11 -34.16 -16.01 6.46
CA GLU A 11 -32.85 -15.88 5.82
C GLU A 11 -32.77 -14.66 4.90
N GLN A 12 -33.81 -14.40 4.09
CA GLN A 12 -33.85 -13.22 3.22
C GLN A 12 -33.85 -11.91 4.01
N LYS A 13 -34.54 -11.87 5.16
CA LYS A 13 -34.50 -10.71 6.06
C LYS A 13 -33.12 -10.49 6.66
N LEU A 14 -32.46 -11.58 7.08
CA LEU A 14 -31.11 -11.54 7.62
C LEU A 14 -30.10 -11.06 6.56
N ALA A 15 -30.18 -11.60 5.34
CA ALA A 15 -29.33 -11.19 4.22
C ALA A 15 -29.48 -9.68 3.92
N ARG A 16 -30.72 -9.17 3.84
CA ARG A 16 -30.95 -7.72 3.65
C ARG A 16 -30.38 -6.86 4.78
N LYS A 17 -30.45 -7.32 6.03
CA LYS A 17 -29.86 -6.61 7.17
C LYS A 17 -28.33 -6.55 7.07
N ASN A 18 -27.70 -7.66 6.69
CA ASN A 18 -26.26 -7.72 6.50
C ASN A 18 -25.81 -6.82 5.35
N GLU A 19 -26.58 -6.78 4.26
CA GLU A 19 -26.33 -5.92 3.11
C GLU A 19 -26.33 -4.43 3.49
N LEU A 20 -27.36 -3.99 4.21
CA LEU A 20 -27.44 -2.61 4.69
C LEU A 20 -26.28 -2.24 5.62
N LYS A 21 -25.85 -3.19 6.47
CA LYS A 21 -24.70 -2.99 7.37
C LYS A 21 -23.39 -2.88 6.59
N ALA A 22 -23.20 -3.70 5.56
CA ALA A 22 -22.04 -3.64 4.69
C ALA A 22 -21.99 -2.30 3.93
N CYS A 23 -23.09 -1.89 3.29
CA CYS A 23 -23.17 -0.60 2.61
C CYS A 23 -22.90 0.57 3.56
N GLY A 24 -23.52 0.58 4.74
CA GLY A 24 -23.29 1.61 5.76
C GLY A 24 -21.83 1.70 6.19
N THR A 25 -21.16 0.56 6.37
CA THR A 25 -19.73 0.52 6.75
C THR A 25 -18.84 1.06 5.63
N LEU A 26 -19.09 0.66 4.38
CA LEU A 26 -18.34 1.16 3.22
C LEU A 26 -18.49 2.67 3.03
N LEU A 27 -19.69 3.22 3.24
CA LEU A 27 -19.93 4.67 3.15
C LEU A 27 -19.23 5.44 4.28
N MET A 28 -19.24 4.93 5.52
CA MET A 28 -18.55 5.57 6.65
C MET A 28 -17.02 5.59 6.48
N ALA A 29 -16.45 4.66 5.71
CA ALA A 29 -15.02 4.64 5.41
C ALA A 29 -14.60 5.72 4.39
N LEU A 30 -15.56 6.38 3.72
CA LEU A 30 -15.29 7.43 2.74
C LEU A 30 -15.31 8.82 3.37
N PRO A 31 -14.44 9.75 2.93
CA PRO A 31 -14.57 11.16 3.32
C PRO A 31 -15.93 11.75 2.90
N ASP A 32 -16.56 12.54 3.78
CA ASP A 32 -17.93 13.09 3.60
C ASP A 32 -18.17 13.72 2.21
N LYS A 33 -17.17 14.45 1.69
CA LYS A 33 -17.21 15.09 0.36
C LYS A 33 -17.46 14.13 -0.81
N HIS A 34 -17.21 12.83 -0.62
CA HIS A 34 -17.36 11.79 -1.64
C HIS A 34 -18.57 10.87 -1.39
N GLN A 35 -19.09 10.78 -0.16
CA GLN A 35 -20.15 9.83 0.21
C GLN A 35 -21.41 9.95 -0.66
N LEU A 36 -21.90 11.17 -0.89
CA LEU A 36 -23.11 11.42 -1.68
C LEU A 36 -23.03 10.85 -3.12
N LYS A 37 -21.82 10.71 -3.68
CA LYS A 37 -21.60 10.19 -5.03
C LYS A 37 -21.81 8.68 -5.15
N PHE A 38 -21.82 7.96 -4.02
CA PHE A 38 -21.90 6.50 -3.96
C PHE A 38 -23.23 5.97 -3.40
N ASN A 39 -24.14 6.85 -2.96
CA ASN A 39 -25.43 6.47 -2.36
C ASN A 39 -26.42 5.82 -3.35
N SER A 40 -26.12 5.82 -4.66
CA SER A 40 -26.98 5.25 -5.70
C SER A 40 -26.78 3.74 -5.92
N HIS A 41 -25.78 3.13 -5.27
CA HIS A 41 -25.48 1.71 -5.42
C HIS A 41 -26.40 0.84 -4.57
N LYS A 42 -26.89 -0.24 -5.19
CA LYS A 42 -28.01 -1.05 -4.68
C LYS A 42 -27.58 -2.10 -3.66
N ASP A 43 -26.32 -2.48 -3.74
CA ASP A 43 -25.68 -3.54 -2.95
C ASP A 43 -24.21 -3.17 -2.71
N ALA A 44 -23.62 -3.76 -1.68
CA ALA A 44 -22.28 -3.53 -1.20
C ALA A 44 -21.23 -3.90 -2.25
N LYS A 45 -21.53 -4.89 -3.11
CA LYS A 45 -20.62 -5.29 -4.18
C LYS A 45 -20.47 -4.19 -5.22
N THR A 46 -21.59 -3.69 -5.76
CA THR A 46 -21.58 -2.59 -6.75
C THR A 46 -21.05 -1.29 -6.15
N LEU A 47 -21.30 -1.05 -4.85
CA LEU A 47 -20.70 0.05 -4.11
C LEU A 47 -19.17 -0.06 -4.04
N MET A 48 -18.65 -1.24 -3.67
CA MET A 48 -17.20 -1.51 -3.60
C MET A 48 -16.53 -1.31 -4.96
N GLU A 49 -17.09 -1.90 -6.03
CA GLU A 49 -16.56 -1.77 -7.39
C GLU A 49 -16.51 -0.30 -7.85
N ALA A 50 -17.52 0.50 -7.50
CA ALA A 50 -17.53 1.92 -7.83
C ALA A 50 -16.48 2.71 -7.04
N ILE A 51 -16.30 2.41 -5.75
CA ILE A 51 -15.25 3.00 -4.91
C ILE A 51 -13.87 2.66 -5.49
N GLU A 52 -13.62 1.40 -5.81
CA GLU A 52 -12.38 0.95 -6.44
C GLU A 52 -12.15 1.61 -7.79
N LYS A 53 -13.18 1.74 -8.64
CA LYS A 53 -13.06 2.42 -9.93
C LYS A 53 -12.71 3.90 -9.76
N HIS A 54 -13.26 4.57 -8.75
CA HIS A 54 -13.06 6.00 -8.53
C HIS A 54 -11.72 6.31 -7.86
N PHE A 55 -11.36 5.57 -6.81
CA PHE A 55 -10.18 5.82 -5.99
C PHE A 55 -9.00 4.90 -6.30
N GLY A 56 -9.26 3.75 -6.91
CA GLY A 56 -8.24 2.74 -7.20
C GLY A 56 -7.24 3.16 -8.26
N GLY A 57 -7.34 4.37 -8.84
CA GLY A 57 -6.40 4.92 -9.80
C GLY A 57 -6.46 4.25 -11.18
N ASN A 58 -6.22 5.00 -12.25
CA ASN A 58 -6.17 4.41 -13.59
C ASN A 58 -4.85 3.63 -13.82
N THR A 59 -4.88 2.60 -14.66
CA THR A 59 -3.73 1.72 -14.95
C THR A 59 -2.50 2.48 -15.45
N LYS A 60 -2.69 3.54 -16.23
CA LYS A 60 -1.58 4.35 -16.76
C LYS A 60 -0.88 5.11 -15.63
N THR A 61 -1.63 5.73 -14.72
CA THR A 61 -1.08 6.44 -13.56
C THR A 61 -0.35 5.50 -12.62
N LYS A 62 -0.91 4.30 -12.33
CA LYS A 62 -0.20 3.27 -11.55
C LYS A 62 1.15 2.89 -12.17
N LYS A 63 1.17 2.71 -13.49
CA LYS A 63 2.41 2.39 -14.22
C LYS A 63 3.44 3.52 -14.12
N VAL A 64 3.01 4.78 -14.29
CA VAL A 64 3.90 5.95 -14.15
C VAL A 64 4.44 6.07 -12.73
N GLN A 65 3.59 5.95 -11.71
CA GLN A 65 4.00 5.98 -10.30
C GLN A 65 4.99 4.87 -9.97
N LYS A 66 4.73 3.65 -10.43
CA LYS A 66 5.64 2.51 -10.27
C LYS A 66 7.02 2.78 -10.88
N THR A 67 7.09 3.37 -12.08
CA THR A 67 8.35 3.75 -12.71
C THR A 67 9.07 4.84 -11.91
N LEU A 68 8.34 5.86 -11.43
CA LEU A 68 8.90 6.94 -10.62
C LEU A 68 9.50 6.42 -9.30
N LEU A 69 8.78 5.55 -8.60
CA LEU A 69 9.25 4.96 -7.34
C LEU A 69 10.52 4.11 -7.55
N LYS A 70 10.58 3.32 -8.63
CA LYS A 70 11.79 2.57 -8.98
C LYS A 70 12.97 3.52 -9.24
N GLN A 71 12.74 4.61 -9.97
CA GLN A 71 13.78 5.61 -10.22
C GLN A 71 14.23 6.31 -8.92
N GLN A 72 13.31 6.59 -8.00
CA GLN A 72 13.66 7.13 -6.68
C GLN A 72 14.50 6.15 -5.87
N PHE A 73 14.21 4.85 -5.95
CA PHE A 73 14.99 3.82 -5.26
C PHE A 73 16.39 3.69 -5.85
N GLU A 74 16.52 3.73 -7.18
CA GLU A 74 17.83 3.68 -7.80
C GLU A 74 18.70 4.89 -7.44
N ASN A 75 18.11 6.08 -7.45
CA ASN A 75 18.78 7.33 -7.12
C ASN A 75 18.81 7.64 -5.61
N PHE A 76 18.40 6.69 -4.76
CA PHE A 76 18.37 6.91 -3.33
C PHE A 76 19.80 7.08 -2.79
N TYR A 77 20.03 8.15 -2.04
CA TYR A 77 21.29 8.45 -1.38
C TYR A 77 21.00 9.25 -0.10
N GLY A 78 21.82 9.03 0.92
CA GLY A 78 21.79 9.79 2.18
C GLY A 78 22.54 11.11 2.03
N SER A 79 21.99 12.18 2.58
CA SER A 79 22.70 13.45 2.67
C SER A 79 23.78 13.38 3.76
N SER A 80 24.88 14.12 3.59
CA SER A 80 25.92 14.28 4.63
C SER A 80 25.39 14.93 5.92
N PHE A 81 24.22 15.56 5.88
CA PHE A 81 23.56 16.18 7.04
C PHE A 81 22.44 15.32 7.63
N GLU A 82 22.13 14.16 7.04
CA GLU A 82 21.10 13.27 7.56
C GLU A 82 21.67 12.27 8.57
N GLY A 83 20.90 12.01 9.62
CA GLY A 83 21.17 10.93 10.56
C GLY A 83 20.94 9.56 9.94
N LEU A 84 21.58 8.52 10.50
CA LEU A 84 21.42 7.13 10.03
C LEU A 84 19.97 6.66 10.14
N ASP A 85 19.30 7.02 11.23
CA ASP A 85 17.88 6.81 11.50
C ASP A 85 16.99 7.49 10.43
N GLN A 86 17.34 8.72 10.03
CA GLN A 86 16.61 9.44 8.99
C GLN A 86 16.76 8.77 7.61
N ILE A 87 17.97 8.33 7.27
CA ILE A 87 18.23 7.60 6.02
C ILE A 87 17.46 6.28 6.03
N HIS A 88 17.47 5.56 7.16
CA HIS A 88 16.74 4.34 7.38
C HIS A 88 15.24 4.53 7.14
N ASP A 89 14.61 5.48 7.86
CA ASP A 89 13.17 5.75 7.77
C ASP A 89 12.75 6.15 6.35
N ARG A 90 13.58 6.95 5.66
CA ARG A 90 13.32 7.36 4.28
C ARG A 90 13.38 6.16 3.32
N LEU A 91 14.37 5.28 3.47
CA LEU A 91 14.48 4.08 2.65
C LEU A 91 13.32 3.12 2.92
N GLN A 92 13.02 2.84 4.18
CA GLN A 92 11.94 1.92 4.58
C GLN A 92 10.58 2.41 4.08
N LYS A 93 10.35 3.72 4.13
CA LYS A 93 9.16 4.35 3.55
C LYS A 93 9.07 4.15 2.04
N LEU A 94 10.18 4.26 1.33
CA LEU A 94 10.23 4.04 -0.13
C LEU A 94 9.99 2.58 -0.50
N VAL A 95 10.58 1.64 0.25
CA VAL A 95 10.36 0.19 0.10
C VAL A 95 8.88 -0.14 0.32
N SER A 96 8.27 0.38 1.39
CA SER A 96 6.84 0.19 1.68
C SER A 96 5.95 0.71 0.54
N GLN A 97 6.30 1.85 -0.07
CA GLN A 97 5.56 2.39 -1.21
C GLN A 97 5.68 1.51 -2.46
N LEU A 98 6.86 0.94 -2.72
CA LEU A 98 7.09 0.01 -3.82
C LEU A 98 6.25 -1.25 -3.68
N GLU A 99 6.22 -1.82 -2.48
CA GLU A 99 5.45 -3.04 -2.17
C GLU A 99 3.94 -2.82 -2.39
N ILE A 100 3.39 -1.70 -1.92
CA ILE A 100 1.98 -1.31 -2.15
C ILE A 100 1.66 -1.21 -3.66
N HIS A 101 2.64 -0.85 -4.49
CA HIS A 101 2.51 -0.78 -5.96
C HIS A 101 2.91 -2.09 -6.67
N GLY A 102 2.99 -3.20 -5.93
CA GLY A 102 3.31 -4.53 -6.45
C GLY A 102 4.73 -4.63 -7.00
N VAL A 103 5.69 -3.93 -6.40
CA VAL A 103 7.13 -4.13 -6.62
C VAL A 103 7.69 -4.76 -5.35
N SER A 104 7.96 -6.05 -5.41
CA SER A 104 8.75 -6.72 -4.37
C SER A 104 10.23 -6.46 -4.64
N LEU A 105 10.98 -6.18 -3.59
CA LEU A 105 12.44 -6.08 -3.59
C LEU A 105 12.99 -7.25 -2.76
N PHE A 106 14.17 -7.75 -3.11
CA PHE A 106 14.87 -8.68 -2.23
C PHE A 106 15.43 -7.93 -1.03
N GLN A 107 15.45 -8.58 0.13
CA GLN A 107 15.99 -7.96 1.35
C GLN A 107 17.47 -7.60 1.16
N GLU A 108 18.22 -8.43 0.44
CA GLU A 108 19.61 -8.13 0.06
C GLU A 108 19.73 -6.82 -0.73
N ASP A 109 18.86 -6.58 -1.72
CA ASP A 109 18.87 -5.34 -2.52
C ASP A 109 18.60 -4.09 -1.65
N VAL A 110 17.68 -4.21 -0.69
CA VAL A 110 17.37 -3.14 0.26
C VAL A 110 18.56 -2.85 1.17
N ASN A 111 19.18 -3.90 1.72
CA ASN A 111 20.35 -3.79 2.59
C ASN A 111 21.55 -3.20 1.84
N LEU A 112 21.80 -3.66 0.61
CA LEU A 112 22.84 -3.10 -0.25
C LEU A 112 22.56 -1.64 -0.58
N LYS A 113 21.30 -1.27 -0.86
CA LYS A 113 20.92 0.12 -1.11
C LYS A 113 21.19 0.99 0.11
N PHE A 114 20.84 0.53 1.32
CA PHE A 114 21.13 1.23 2.57
C PHE A 114 22.63 1.45 2.75
N LEU A 115 23.44 0.40 2.69
CA LEU A 115 24.89 0.45 2.85
C LEU A 115 25.61 1.29 1.77
N CYS A 116 25.04 1.42 0.57
CA CYS A 116 25.56 2.28 -0.48
C CYS A 116 25.16 3.75 -0.32
N SER A 117 24.08 4.01 0.42
CA SER A 117 23.52 5.35 0.61
C SER A 117 24.09 6.08 1.82
N LEU A 118 24.85 5.39 2.67
CA LEU A 118 25.44 6.00 3.84
C LEU A 118 26.53 7.02 3.46
N PRO A 119 26.68 8.10 4.25
CA PRO A 119 27.75 9.07 4.08
C PRO A 119 29.15 8.44 4.10
N PHE A 120 30.12 9.13 3.51
CA PHE A 120 31.49 8.61 3.34
C PHE A 120 32.17 8.22 4.66
N GLU A 121 31.79 8.86 5.76
CA GLU A 121 32.22 8.59 7.12
C GLU A 121 31.99 7.11 7.53
N TRP A 122 30.98 6.46 6.93
CA TRP A 122 30.63 5.07 7.19
C TRP A 122 31.28 4.08 6.22
N LYS A 123 32.18 4.53 5.33
CA LYS A 123 32.76 3.70 4.24
C LYS A 123 33.47 2.44 4.75
N THR A 124 34.20 2.53 5.86
CA THR A 124 34.91 1.36 6.42
C THR A 124 33.93 0.31 6.96
N HIS A 125 32.92 0.75 7.72
CA HIS A 125 31.90 -0.13 8.29
C HIS A 125 31.04 -0.78 7.19
N THR A 126 30.62 -0.01 6.19
CA THR A 126 29.83 -0.51 5.07
C THR A 126 30.60 -1.53 4.22
N LEU A 127 31.92 -1.37 4.04
CA LEU A 127 32.74 -2.34 3.31
C LEU A 127 32.82 -3.69 4.03
N ILE A 128 32.92 -3.68 5.36
CA ILE A 128 32.92 -4.91 6.17
C ILE A 128 31.57 -5.63 6.02
N TRP A 129 30.47 -4.89 6.11
CA TRP A 129 29.13 -5.44 5.97
C TRP A 129 28.84 -6.02 4.58
N ARG A 130 29.28 -5.35 3.50
CA ARG A 130 29.11 -5.84 2.12
C ARG A 130 29.80 -7.17 1.84
N ASN A 131 30.84 -7.52 2.61
CA ASN A 131 31.57 -8.77 2.44
C ASN A 131 30.95 -9.94 3.22
N LYS A 132 29.92 -9.70 4.04
CA LYS A 132 29.22 -10.77 4.74
C LYS A 132 28.24 -11.48 3.79
N THR A 133 28.15 -12.80 3.90
CA THR A 133 27.34 -13.64 3.02
C THR A 133 25.88 -13.77 3.48
N ASP A 134 25.55 -13.33 4.69
CA ASP A 134 24.23 -13.43 5.33
C ASP A 134 23.43 -12.12 5.24
N LEU A 135 23.65 -11.34 4.18
CA LEU A 135 22.98 -10.05 3.99
C LEU A 135 21.48 -10.20 3.73
N GLU A 136 21.04 -11.27 3.07
CA GLU A 136 19.63 -11.52 2.80
C GLU A 136 18.84 -11.86 4.07
N ASP A 137 19.49 -12.47 5.06
CA ASP A 137 18.89 -12.91 6.32
C ASP A 137 18.76 -11.78 7.36
N LYS A 138 19.30 -10.59 7.06
CA LYS A 138 19.32 -9.46 7.98
C LYS A 138 18.22 -8.46 7.65
N SER A 139 17.53 -8.01 8.69
CA SER A 139 16.72 -6.81 8.56
C SER A 139 17.62 -5.56 8.55
N LEU A 140 17.04 -4.41 8.20
CA LEU A 140 17.75 -3.14 8.33
C LEU A 140 18.12 -2.80 9.78
N ASP A 141 17.35 -3.27 10.76
CA ASP A 141 17.60 -3.05 12.18
C ASP A 141 18.80 -3.89 12.70
N ASP A 142 19.18 -4.96 11.98
CA ASP A 142 20.29 -5.85 12.34
C ASP A 142 21.66 -5.38 11.81
N LEU A 143 21.68 -4.31 10.99
CA LEU A 143 22.86 -3.74 10.33
C LEU A 143 23.52 -2.62 11.15
#